data_AF-A0A3N0AH72-F1
#
_entry.id   AF-A0A3N0AH72-F1
#
_cell.length_a   1.000
_cell.length_b   1.000
_cell.length_c   1.000
_cell.angle_alpha   90.00
_cell.angle_beta   90.00
_cell.angle_gamma   90.00
#
_symmetry.space_group_name_H-M   'P 1'
#
loop_
_entity.id
_entity.type
_entity.pdbx_description
1 polymer ?
#
loop_
_entity_poly.entity_id
_entity_poly.type
_entity_poly.pdbx_seq_one_letter_code
_entity_poly.pdbx_strand_id
1 'polypeptide(L)'
;MKFMKPSHKHDSTEAGPVRYLDDSGLKRPFDPPKAVIAVCIVAAAAAAAIGGMMASKTIDQVLHGEERAAATIESNITREVSYDIPLLQDYIALDDAAILARFDETGFLTYDLTGEGDSGIDVMKLPSDTNLMDAGIALGGGIGNMDGVAASKYLVGSWRLTVDRVEGISMRVRYADLQSPDAAAAIDSAMTSEGWLDNPAVTVTDEGQDEVGNTFRAGTLTAADGATYAWRVSVCPLDDVYDIAGLPENSQYVGIRLQA
;
A
#
# COMPACT_ATOMS: atom_id res chain seq x y z
N MET A 1 -68.29 0.77 -23.15
CA MET A 1 -68.67 1.00 -21.75
C MET A 1 -69.80 0.04 -21.36
N LYS A 2 -69.53 -0.98 -20.54
CA LYS A 2 -70.55 -1.69 -19.76
C LYS A 2 -69.88 -2.21 -18.48
N PHE A 3 -70.31 -1.64 -17.35
CA PHE A 3 -69.84 -1.98 -16.02
C PHE A 3 -70.19 -3.43 -15.68
N MET A 4 -69.18 -4.26 -15.44
CA MET A 4 -69.37 -5.59 -14.85
C MET A 4 -69.54 -5.40 -13.34
N LYS A 5 -70.77 -5.52 -12.82
CA LYS A 5 -71.01 -5.61 -11.38
C LYS A 5 -70.41 -6.93 -10.87
N PRO A 6 -69.68 -6.95 -9.75
CA PRO A 6 -69.33 -8.20 -9.09
C PRO A 6 -70.62 -8.82 -8.52
N SER A 7 -71.04 -9.93 -9.12
CA SER A 7 -72.09 -10.79 -8.57
C SER A 7 -71.47 -11.63 -7.47
N HIS A 8 -71.56 -11.18 -6.22
CA HIS A 8 -71.32 -12.04 -5.06
C HIS A 8 -72.47 -13.04 -4.96
N LYS A 9 -72.26 -14.27 -5.46
CA LYS A 9 -73.14 -15.40 -5.16
C LYS A 9 -72.86 -15.83 -3.72
N HIS A 10 -73.80 -15.57 -2.82
CA HIS A 10 -73.85 -16.23 -1.52
C HIS A 10 -74.66 -17.51 -1.69
N ASP A 11 -74.01 -18.67 -1.59
CA ASP A 11 -74.73 -19.91 -1.29
C ASP A 11 -75.22 -19.83 0.16
N SER A 12 -76.45 -20.23 0.41
CA SER A 12 -77.06 -20.28 1.75
C SER A 12 -77.66 -21.67 1.94
N THR A 13 -77.30 -22.35 3.03
CA THR A 13 -77.79 -23.71 3.32
C THR A 13 -79.19 -23.64 3.92
N GLU A 14 -80.16 -24.34 3.31
CA GLU A 14 -81.56 -24.31 3.73
C GLU A 14 -81.85 -25.29 4.88
N ALA A 15 -82.27 -24.75 6.03
CA ALA A 15 -83.23 -25.38 6.96
C ALA A 15 -83.67 -24.36 8.04
N GLY A 16 -84.77 -23.62 7.80
CA GLY A 16 -85.44 -22.75 8.79
C GLY A 16 -85.50 -21.25 8.44
N PRO A 17 -86.30 -20.44 9.18
CA PRO A 17 -86.64 -19.05 8.82
C PRO A 17 -85.50 -18.04 9.01
N VAL A 18 -84.31 -18.47 9.44
CA VAL A 18 -83.11 -17.64 9.59
C VAL A 18 -82.05 -18.12 8.61
N ARG A 19 -81.62 -17.23 7.70
CA ARG A 19 -80.55 -17.51 6.73
C ARG A 19 -79.19 -17.30 7.38
N TYR A 20 -78.45 -18.38 7.57
CA TYR A 20 -77.04 -18.31 7.96
C TYR A 20 -76.17 -18.04 6.73
N LEU A 21 -75.16 -17.17 6.88
CA LEU A 21 -74.10 -17.03 5.89
C LEU A 21 -73.31 -18.34 5.85
N ASP A 22 -72.96 -18.80 4.64
CA ASP A 22 -72.16 -20.01 4.44
C ASP A 22 -70.83 -19.92 5.19
N ASP A 23 -70.73 -20.66 6.31
CA ASP A 23 -69.53 -20.70 7.15
C ASP A 23 -68.45 -21.64 6.58
N SER A 24 -68.71 -22.33 5.47
CA SER A 24 -67.77 -23.31 4.91
C SER A 24 -66.43 -22.68 4.51
N GLY A 25 -66.44 -21.37 4.19
CA GLY A 25 -65.22 -20.57 4.02
C GLY A 25 -64.43 -20.32 5.32
N LEU A 26 -65.11 -20.27 6.47
CA LEU A 26 -64.52 -20.10 7.81
C LEU A 26 -64.02 -21.43 8.40
N LYS A 27 -64.51 -22.57 7.89
CA LYS A 27 -64.09 -23.93 8.30
C LYS A 27 -62.87 -24.49 7.57
N ARG A 28 -62.25 -23.71 6.68
CA ARG A 28 -60.98 -24.13 6.06
C ARG A 28 -59.94 -24.29 7.18
N PRO A 29 -59.22 -25.42 7.26
CA PRO A 29 -58.17 -25.59 8.26
C PRO A 29 -57.17 -24.44 8.13
N PHE A 30 -56.99 -23.66 9.20
CA PHE A 30 -55.96 -22.62 9.26
C PHE A 30 -54.55 -23.21 9.37
N ASP A 31 -54.44 -24.53 9.56
CA ASP A 31 -53.16 -25.22 9.56
C ASP A 31 -52.61 -25.32 8.13
N PRO A 32 -51.42 -24.75 7.88
CA PRO A 32 -50.80 -24.84 6.56
C PRO A 32 -50.58 -26.32 6.18
N PRO A 33 -50.73 -26.68 4.89
CA PRO A 33 -50.49 -28.05 4.45
C PRO A 33 -49.09 -28.51 4.87
N LYS A 34 -48.95 -29.74 5.35
CA LYS A 34 -47.67 -30.30 5.85
C LYS A 34 -46.51 -30.13 4.86
N ALA A 35 -46.79 -30.16 3.55
CA ALA A 35 -45.81 -29.91 2.51
C ALA A 35 -45.26 -28.47 2.51
N VAL A 36 -46.11 -27.47 2.78
CA VAL A 36 -45.72 -26.05 2.87
C VAL A 36 -44.83 -25.83 4.10
N ILE A 37 -45.20 -26.42 5.24
CA ILE A 37 -44.39 -26.39 6.46
C ILE A 37 -43.01 -27.00 6.20
N ALA A 38 -42.96 -28.16 5.53
CA ALA A 38 -41.70 -28.82 5.19
C ALA A 38 -40.81 -27.95 4.29
N VAL A 39 -41.37 -27.29 3.28
CA VAL A 39 -40.62 -26.36 2.40
C VAL A 39 -40.10 -25.16 3.19
N CYS A 40 -40.92 -24.56 4.07
CA CYS A 40 -40.49 -23.45 4.93
C CYS A 40 -39.33 -23.85 5.86
N ILE A 41 -39.36 -25.05 6.43
CA ILE A 41 -38.28 -25.57 7.28
C ILE A 41 -36.99 -25.75 6.48
N VAL A 42 -37.07 -26.34 5.28
CA VAL A 42 -35.90 -26.52 4.41
C VAL A 42 -35.32 -25.18 3.97
N ALA A 43 -36.18 -24.22 3.59
CA ALA A 43 -35.74 -22.88 3.22
C ALA A 43 -35.09 -22.14 4.40
N ALA A 44 -35.65 -22.25 5.61
CA ALA A 44 -35.08 -21.67 6.81
C ALA A 44 -33.72 -22.30 7.17
N ALA A 45 -33.58 -23.63 7.02
CA ALA A 45 -32.32 -24.32 7.24
C ALA A 45 -31.25 -23.91 6.22
N ALA A 46 -31.61 -23.78 4.93
CA ALA A 46 -30.71 -23.29 3.90
C ALA A 46 -30.26 -21.85 4.16
N ALA A 47 -31.20 -20.97 4.54
CA ALA A 47 -30.89 -19.59 4.90
C ALA A 47 -29.98 -19.49 6.13
N ALA A 48 -30.23 -20.31 7.17
CA ALA A 48 -29.38 -20.37 8.35
C ALA A 48 -27.97 -20.89 8.03
N ALA A 49 -27.85 -21.89 7.14
CA ALA A 49 -26.55 -22.39 6.70
C ALA A 49 -25.76 -21.33 5.92
N ILE A 50 -26.41 -20.63 4.98
CA ILE A 50 -25.77 -19.53 4.22
C ILE A 50 -25.39 -18.38 5.16
N GLY A 51 -26.29 -17.97 6.05
CA GLY A 51 -26.04 -16.94 7.05
C GLY A 51 -24.88 -17.30 7.99
N GLY A 52 -24.85 -18.54 8.48
CA GLY A 52 -23.76 -19.05 9.32
C GLY A 52 -22.42 -19.10 8.60
N MET A 53 -22.39 -19.49 7.31
CA MET A 53 -21.16 -19.47 6.51
C MET A 53 -20.64 -18.04 6.27
N MET A 54 -21.52 -17.10 5.95
CA MET A 54 -21.14 -15.69 5.77
C MET A 54 -20.66 -15.06 7.08
N ALA A 55 -21.37 -15.31 8.19
CA ALA A 55 -20.99 -14.84 9.52
C ALA A 55 -19.66 -15.44 9.97
N SER A 56 -19.41 -16.72 9.70
CA SER A 56 -18.12 -17.36 10.02
C SER A 56 -16.97 -16.74 9.24
N LYS A 57 -17.18 -16.37 7.96
CA LYS A 57 -16.15 -15.70 7.15
C LYS A 57 -15.84 -14.29 7.66
N THR A 58 -16.87 -13.52 8.03
CA THR A 58 -16.65 -12.17 8.58
C THR A 58 -16.00 -12.22 9.96
N ILE A 59 -16.40 -13.17 10.83
CA ILE A 59 -15.76 -13.38 12.13
C ILE A 59 -14.30 -13.77 11.95
N ASP A 60 -13.99 -14.68 11.03
CA ASP A 60 -12.62 -15.11 10.74
C ASP A 60 -11.77 -14.00 10.13
N GLN A 61 -12.36 -13.13 9.30
CA GLN A 61 -11.70 -11.94 8.77
C GLN A 61 -11.38 -10.92 9.88
N VAL A 62 -12.26 -10.76 10.87
CA VAL A 62 -12.01 -9.87 12.01
C VAL A 62 -10.99 -10.47 12.99
N LEU A 63 -11.06 -11.78 13.24
CA LEU A 63 -10.20 -12.46 14.21
C LEU A 63 -8.77 -12.68 13.71
N HIS A 64 -8.59 -13.01 12.43
CA HIS A 64 -7.28 -13.36 11.86
C HIS A 64 -6.85 -12.45 10.70
N GLY A 65 -7.60 -11.37 10.43
CA GLY A 65 -7.25 -10.42 9.37
C GLY A 65 -5.93 -9.71 9.63
N GLU A 66 -5.73 -9.22 10.85
CA GLU A 66 -4.49 -8.56 11.28
C GLU A 66 -3.30 -9.51 11.23
N GLU A 67 -3.46 -10.76 11.66
CA GLU A 67 -2.40 -11.78 11.61
C GLU A 67 -1.98 -12.09 10.17
N ARG A 68 -2.93 -12.21 9.23
CA ARG A 68 -2.63 -12.40 7.81
C ARG A 68 -1.97 -11.17 7.19
N ALA A 69 -2.42 -9.98 7.57
CA ALA A 69 -1.83 -8.73 7.11
C ALA A 69 -0.38 -8.63 7.57
N ALA A 70 -0.10 -8.86 8.86
CA ALA A 70 1.24 -8.89 9.42
C ALA A 70 2.13 -9.94 8.74
N ALA A 71 1.62 -11.16 8.50
CA ALA A 71 2.36 -12.19 7.78
C ALA A 71 2.67 -11.79 6.32
N THR A 72 1.75 -11.08 5.66
CA THR A 72 1.97 -10.56 4.31
C THR A 72 2.99 -9.42 4.31
N ILE A 73 2.93 -8.54 5.30
CA ILE A 73 3.89 -7.45 5.51
C ILE A 73 5.30 -8.03 5.71
N GLU A 74 5.45 -9.00 6.61
CA GLU A 74 6.73 -9.66 6.85
C GLU A 74 7.25 -10.36 5.58
N SER A 75 6.38 -11.05 4.84
CA SER A 75 6.74 -11.65 3.56
C SER A 75 7.15 -10.62 2.52
N ASN A 76 6.55 -9.43 2.51
CA ASN A 76 6.91 -8.34 1.61
C ASN A 76 8.23 -7.67 2.00
N ILE A 77 8.52 -7.57 3.31
CA ILE A 77 9.77 -6.98 3.82
C ILE A 77 10.95 -7.91 3.55
N THR A 78 10.76 -9.21 3.76
CA THR A 78 11.84 -10.22 3.65
C THR A 78 12.02 -10.78 2.23
N ARG A 79 11.18 -10.39 1.26
CA ARG A 79 11.31 -10.85 -0.11
C ARG A 79 12.61 -10.38 -0.75
N GLU A 80 13.19 -11.23 -1.60
CA GLU A 80 14.43 -10.96 -2.32
C GLU A 80 14.21 -9.96 -3.47
N VAL A 81 14.14 -8.67 -3.14
CA VAL A 81 14.14 -7.58 -4.14
C VAL A 81 15.22 -6.58 -3.76
N SER A 82 16.08 -6.30 -4.73
CA SER A 82 17.14 -5.32 -4.56
C SER A 82 16.60 -3.89 -4.66
N TYR A 83 17.18 -3.00 -3.85
CA TYR A 83 17.01 -1.56 -4.06
C TYR A 83 17.73 -1.12 -5.34
N ASP A 84 18.90 -1.69 -5.64
CA ASP A 84 19.78 -1.26 -6.74
C ASP A 84 19.97 0.27 -6.70
N ILE A 85 20.43 0.77 -5.54
CA ILE A 85 20.65 2.20 -5.32
C ILE A 85 21.73 2.68 -6.29
N PRO A 86 21.47 3.73 -7.09
CA PRO A 86 22.46 4.25 -8.02
C PRO A 86 23.59 4.94 -7.26
N LEU A 87 24.84 4.52 -7.50
CA LEU A 87 26.04 5.13 -6.93
C LEU A 87 26.13 6.61 -7.32
N LEU A 88 25.80 7.53 -6.43
CA LEU A 88 25.61 8.95 -6.78
C LEU A 88 26.84 9.57 -7.45
N GLN A 89 28.03 9.13 -7.05
CA GLN A 89 29.31 9.56 -7.60
C GLN A 89 29.50 9.25 -9.09
N ASP A 90 28.82 8.22 -9.63
CA ASP A 90 28.90 7.85 -11.04
C ASP A 90 27.97 8.71 -11.91
N TYR A 91 26.98 9.35 -11.29
CA TYR A 91 25.96 10.15 -11.97
C TYR A 91 26.18 11.66 -11.81
N ILE A 92 26.94 12.11 -10.80
CA ILE A 92 27.08 13.55 -10.49
C ILE A 92 27.68 14.38 -11.64
N ALA A 93 28.53 13.79 -12.48
CA ALA A 93 29.08 14.47 -13.65
C ALA A 93 28.18 14.41 -14.90
N LEU A 94 27.10 13.62 -14.87
CA LEU A 94 26.20 13.43 -16.01
C LEU A 94 25.13 14.53 -16.06
N ASP A 95 24.60 14.77 -17.27
CA ASP A 95 23.38 15.56 -17.44
C ASP A 95 22.12 14.71 -17.21
N ASP A 96 20.97 15.37 -17.12
CA ASP A 96 19.74 14.70 -16.71
C ASP A 96 19.29 13.63 -17.73
N ALA A 97 19.51 13.88 -19.04
CA ALA A 97 19.17 12.93 -20.09
C ALA A 97 20.05 11.67 -20.02
N ALA A 98 21.34 11.84 -19.74
CA ALA A 98 22.28 10.73 -19.58
C ALA A 98 21.97 9.90 -18.32
N ILE A 99 21.54 10.54 -17.22
CA ILE A 99 21.10 9.83 -16.00
C ILE A 99 19.89 8.95 -16.33
N LEU A 100 18.86 9.51 -16.97
CA LEU A 100 17.64 8.76 -17.32
C LEU A 100 17.93 7.63 -18.31
N ALA A 101 18.78 7.87 -19.32
CA ALA A 101 19.20 6.83 -20.26
C ALA A 101 19.87 5.65 -19.57
N ARG A 102 20.70 5.90 -18.53
CA ARG A 102 21.32 4.83 -17.74
C ARG A 102 20.31 4.01 -16.94
N PHE A 103 19.24 4.63 -16.44
CA PHE A 103 18.16 3.91 -15.76
C PHE A 103 17.41 3.01 -16.73
N ASP A 104 17.11 3.51 -17.93
CA ASP A 104 16.49 2.72 -18.99
C ASP A 104 17.38 1.55 -19.44
N GLU A 105 18.67 1.78 -19.65
CA GLU A 105 19.65 0.76 -20.02
C GLU A 105 19.81 -0.33 -18.95
N THR A 106 19.73 0.07 -17.67
CA THR A 106 19.77 -0.85 -16.52
C THR A 106 18.46 -1.61 -16.36
N GLY A 107 17.39 -1.17 -17.02
CA GLY A 107 16.06 -1.77 -16.95
C GLY A 107 15.29 -1.40 -15.69
N PHE A 108 15.60 -0.25 -15.07
CA PHE A 108 14.83 0.22 -13.93
C PHE A 108 13.42 0.61 -14.35
N LEU A 109 12.43 0.16 -13.57
CA LEU A 109 11.06 0.59 -13.71
C LEU A 109 10.89 1.92 -12.98
N THR A 110 10.91 3.04 -13.71
CA THR A 110 10.85 4.38 -13.12
C THR A 110 9.51 5.06 -13.39
N TYR A 111 9.05 5.83 -12.40
CA TYR A 111 7.89 6.71 -12.49
C TYR A 111 8.36 8.15 -12.33
N ASP A 112 8.08 8.97 -13.33
CA ASP A 112 8.46 10.38 -13.34
C ASP A 112 7.50 11.21 -12.47
N LEU A 113 8.07 11.90 -11.49
CA LEU A 113 7.40 12.81 -10.56
C LEU A 113 7.77 14.27 -10.83
N THR A 114 8.56 14.53 -11.87
CA THR A 114 8.98 15.88 -12.25
C THR A 114 7.76 16.71 -12.65
N GLY A 115 7.55 17.85 -12.01
CA GLY A 115 6.44 18.74 -12.31
C GLY A 115 6.51 19.28 -13.74
N GLU A 116 5.37 19.58 -14.33
CA GLU A 116 5.32 20.14 -15.69
C GLU A 116 5.99 21.53 -15.71
N GLY A 117 7.12 21.62 -16.42
CA GLY A 117 7.92 22.85 -16.50
C GLY A 117 9.02 22.98 -15.45
N ASP A 118 9.16 22.02 -14.54
CA ASP A 118 10.27 21.97 -13.59
C ASP A 118 11.56 21.50 -14.29
N SER A 119 12.69 22.01 -13.82
CA SER A 119 14.02 21.59 -14.25
C SER A 119 14.62 20.56 -13.30
N GLY A 120 15.48 19.68 -13.80
CA GLY A 120 16.14 18.65 -13.01
C GLY A 120 15.46 17.29 -13.17
N ILE A 121 15.68 16.42 -12.20
CA ILE A 121 15.09 15.08 -12.17
C ILE A 121 14.31 14.93 -10.88
N ASP A 122 13.13 14.34 -10.96
CA ASP A 122 12.43 13.76 -9.82
C ASP A 122 11.78 12.44 -10.23
N VAL A 123 12.43 11.32 -9.91
CA VAL A 123 11.99 9.99 -10.35
C VAL A 123 11.93 9.01 -9.21
N MET A 124 10.93 8.14 -9.24
CA MET A 124 10.78 7.03 -8.31
C MET A 124 11.03 5.71 -9.04
N LYS A 125 12.06 4.96 -8.64
CA LYS A 125 12.23 3.58 -9.05
C LYS A 125 11.28 2.69 -8.25
N LEU A 126 10.61 1.80 -8.94
CA LEU A 126 9.67 0.83 -8.39
C LEU A 126 10.35 -0.52 -8.18
N PRO A 127 9.83 -1.38 -7.30
CA PRO A 127 10.38 -2.72 -7.11
C PRO A 127 10.26 -3.52 -8.40
N SER A 128 11.26 -4.35 -8.72
CA SER A 128 11.34 -5.07 -10.00
C SER A 128 10.21 -6.08 -10.22
N ASP A 129 9.53 -6.48 -9.15
CA ASP A 129 8.39 -7.39 -9.14
C ASP A 129 7.02 -6.66 -9.14
N THR A 130 7.00 -5.42 -9.62
CA THR A 130 5.81 -4.58 -9.79
C THR A 130 5.66 -4.08 -11.23
N ASN A 131 4.63 -3.28 -11.51
CA ASN A 131 4.40 -2.67 -12.81
C ASN A 131 3.94 -1.21 -12.68
N LEU A 132 4.09 -0.44 -13.75
CA LEU A 132 3.78 1.00 -13.77
C LEU A 132 2.29 1.33 -13.59
N MET A 133 1.39 0.46 -14.05
CA MET A 133 -0.05 0.71 -13.93
C MET A 133 -0.48 0.66 -12.47
N ASP A 134 -0.03 -0.36 -11.75
CA ASP A 134 -0.35 -0.51 -10.33
C ASP A 134 0.38 0.54 -9.48
N ALA A 135 1.59 0.92 -9.88
CA ALA A 135 2.34 1.98 -9.22
C ALA A 135 1.71 3.37 -9.38
N GLY A 136 1.13 3.69 -10.54
CA GLY A 136 0.40 4.95 -10.73
C GLY A 136 -0.81 5.05 -9.80
N ILE A 137 -1.46 3.92 -9.50
CA ILE A 137 -2.55 3.85 -8.52
C ILE A 137 -2.00 3.99 -7.09
N ALA A 138 -0.94 3.26 -6.77
CA ALA A 138 -0.33 3.25 -5.44
C ALA A 138 0.24 4.63 -5.07
N LEU A 139 1.05 5.22 -5.95
CA LEU A 139 1.71 6.51 -5.72
C LEU A 139 0.75 7.70 -5.91
N GLY A 140 -0.23 7.60 -6.82
CA GLY A 140 -1.21 8.66 -7.07
C GLY A 140 -2.11 8.95 -5.86
N GLY A 141 -2.31 7.97 -4.98
CA GLY A 141 -3.00 8.15 -3.69
C GLY A 141 -2.13 8.79 -2.60
N GLY A 142 -0.81 8.89 -2.81
CA GLY A 142 0.17 9.31 -1.82
C GLY A 142 0.65 8.14 -0.94
N ILE A 143 1.97 8.05 -0.76
CA ILE A 143 2.61 6.96 0.01
C ILE A 143 2.06 6.86 1.44
N GLY A 144 1.89 7.99 2.13
CA GLY A 144 1.34 8.02 3.49
C GLY A 144 -0.13 7.61 3.62
N ASN A 145 -0.85 7.42 2.51
CA ASN A 145 -2.24 6.94 2.53
C ASN A 145 -2.36 5.43 2.21
N MET A 146 -1.23 4.74 2.01
CA MET A 146 -1.23 3.29 1.82
C MET A 146 -1.54 2.56 3.12
N ASP A 147 -2.12 1.35 3.02
CA ASP A 147 -2.10 0.42 4.15
C ASP A 147 -0.72 -0.27 4.26
N GLY A 148 -0.42 -0.89 5.41
CA GLY A 148 0.87 -1.54 5.63
C GLY A 148 1.19 -2.63 4.61
N VAL A 149 0.20 -3.33 4.06
CA VAL A 149 0.41 -4.37 3.03
C VAL A 149 0.87 -3.76 1.71
N ALA A 150 0.21 -2.71 1.25
CA ALA A 150 0.62 -1.98 0.04
C ALA A 150 1.97 -1.29 0.26
N ALA A 151 2.16 -0.62 1.40
CA ALA A 151 3.40 0.08 1.71
C ALA A 151 4.59 -0.88 1.76
N SER A 152 4.49 -2.01 2.48
CA SER A 152 5.54 -3.03 2.50
C SER A 152 5.85 -3.60 1.11
N LYS A 153 4.85 -3.71 0.23
CA LYS A 153 5.06 -4.17 -1.15
C LYS A 153 5.79 -3.14 -2.02
N TYR A 154 5.45 -1.86 -1.91
CA TYR A 154 5.97 -0.82 -2.79
C TYR A 154 7.19 -0.08 -2.26
N LEU A 155 7.38 0.03 -0.94
CA LEU A 155 8.52 0.73 -0.37
C LEU A 155 9.80 -0.11 -0.46
N VAL A 156 9.70 -1.42 -0.23
CA VAL A 156 10.85 -2.32 -0.25
C VAL A 156 11.39 -2.46 -1.67
N GLY A 157 12.62 -1.99 -1.89
CA GLY A 157 13.25 -2.01 -3.20
C GLY A 157 12.91 -0.80 -4.08
N SER A 158 12.21 0.20 -3.54
CA SER A 158 11.98 1.47 -4.23
C SER A 158 12.89 2.56 -3.68
N TRP A 159 13.19 3.53 -4.52
CA TRP A 159 13.90 4.74 -4.13
C TRP A 159 13.48 5.92 -5.01
N ARG A 160 13.58 7.13 -4.47
CA ARG A 160 13.33 8.39 -5.18
C ARG A 160 14.64 9.15 -5.37
N LEU A 161 15.03 9.37 -6.62
CA LEU A 161 16.14 10.25 -6.95
C LEU A 161 15.59 11.64 -7.29
N THR A 162 16.16 12.67 -6.66
CA THR A 162 16.02 14.05 -7.13
C THR A 162 17.38 14.61 -7.48
N VAL A 163 17.45 15.32 -8.61
CA VAL A 163 18.63 16.07 -9.05
C VAL A 163 18.22 17.52 -9.27
N ASP A 164 18.88 18.41 -8.54
CA ASP A 164 18.73 19.87 -8.66
C ASP A 164 20.08 20.47 -9.09
N ARG A 165 20.02 21.49 -9.95
CA ARG A 165 21.19 22.18 -10.51
C ARG A 165 21.07 23.71 -10.42
N VAL A 166 20.05 24.25 -9.74
CA VAL A 166 19.78 25.70 -9.71
C VAL A 166 20.85 26.48 -8.94
N GLU A 167 21.25 25.99 -7.75
CA GLU A 167 22.24 26.64 -6.88
C GLU A 167 23.57 25.87 -6.82
N GLY A 168 23.86 25.10 -7.87
CA GLY A 168 24.89 24.06 -7.86
C GLY A 168 24.25 22.68 -7.88
N ILE A 169 25.07 21.66 -8.14
CA ILE A 169 24.56 20.30 -8.27
C ILE A 169 24.26 19.69 -6.90
N SER A 170 23.04 19.21 -6.71
CA SER A 170 22.64 18.40 -5.56
C SER A 170 21.85 17.18 -6.05
N MET A 171 22.39 16.00 -5.75
CA MET A 171 21.70 14.72 -5.97
C MET A 171 21.25 14.14 -4.64
N ARG A 172 20.04 13.58 -4.60
CA ARG A 172 19.45 13.00 -3.40
C ARG A 172 18.70 11.71 -3.72
N VAL A 173 19.15 10.59 -3.18
CA VAL A 173 18.37 9.34 -3.16
C VAL A 173 17.68 9.22 -1.81
N ARG A 174 16.37 8.91 -1.82
CA ARG A 174 15.61 8.61 -0.60
C ARG A 174 14.87 7.29 -0.73
N TYR A 175 14.84 6.51 0.32
CA TYR A 175 14.13 5.23 0.37
C TYR A 175 13.71 4.89 1.80
N ALA A 176 12.80 3.93 1.95
CA ALA A 176 12.46 3.39 3.25
C ALA A 176 13.27 2.11 3.50
N ASP A 177 13.91 2.00 4.65
CA ASP A 177 14.58 0.79 5.12
C ASP A 177 13.75 0.16 6.23
N LEU A 178 13.14 -0.98 5.93
CA LEU A 178 12.27 -1.73 6.85
C LEU A 178 13.02 -2.89 7.55
N GLN A 179 14.30 -3.09 7.25
CA GLN A 179 15.08 -4.24 7.70
C GLN A 179 16.15 -3.86 8.73
N SER A 180 16.70 -2.64 8.64
CA SER A 180 17.71 -2.21 9.60
C SER A 180 17.16 -2.13 11.02
N PRO A 181 17.87 -2.68 12.03
CA PRO A 181 17.40 -2.70 13.42
C PRO A 181 17.38 -1.31 14.06
N ASP A 182 18.21 -0.38 13.59
CA ASP A 182 18.34 0.98 14.09
C ASP A 182 18.91 1.93 13.03
N ALA A 183 18.95 3.22 13.36
CA ALA A 183 19.42 4.26 12.45
C ALA A 183 20.91 4.16 12.10
N ALA A 184 21.75 3.64 13.00
CA ALA A 184 23.18 3.47 12.73
C ALA A 184 23.41 2.35 11.70
N ALA A 185 22.71 1.23 11.84
CA ALA A 185 22.72 0.14 10.86
C ALA A 185 22.20 0.59 9.49
N ALA A 186 21.14 1.42 9.46
CA ALA A 186 20.63 1.99 8.21
C ALA A 186 21.65 2.91 7.54
N ILE A 187 22.40 3.73 8.31
CA ILE A 187 23.51 4.54 7.78
C ILE A 187 24.61 3.66 7.20
N ASP A 188 25.04 2.64 7.93
CA ASP A 188 26.12 1.75 7.47
C ASP A 188 25.69 0.96 6.21
N SER A 189 24.42 0.55 6.12
CA SER A 189 23.82 -0.07 4.93
C SER A 189 23.82 0.88 3.73
N ALA A 190 23.39 2.13 3.93
CA ALA A 190 23.41 3.16 2.90
C ALA A 190 24.83 3.46 2.41
N MET A 191 25.79 3.63 3.32
CA MET A 191 27.20 3.82 2.96
C MET A 191 27.80 2.61 2.24
N THR A 192 27.38 1.40 2.61
CA THR A 192 27.78 0.17 1.89
C THR A 192 27.20 0.16 0.48
N SER A 193 25.95 0.56 0.31
CA SER A 193 25.28 0.61 -1.01
C SER A 193 25.94 1.60 -1.96
N GLU A 194 26.47 2.71 -1.45
CA GLU A 194 27.25 3.70 -2.21
C GLU A 194 28.73 3.31 -2.39
N GLY A 195 29.16 2.19 -1.79
CA GLY A 195 30.56 1.77 -1.81
C GLY A 195 31.49 2.72 -1.05
N TRP A 196 30.99 3.41 -0.02
CA TRP A 196 31.72 4.46 0.71
C TRP A 196 32.45 3.97 1.97
N LEU A 197 31.99 2.89 2.62
CA LEU A 197 32.48 2.48 3.95
C LEU A 197 34.01 2.27 4.00
N ASP A 198 34.57 1.64 2.97
CA ASP A 198 36.00 1.30 2.85
C ASP A 198 36.72 2.10 1.74
N ASN A 199 36.08 3.17 1.23
CA ASN A 199 36.63 3.92 0.11
C ASN A 199 37.60 5.01 0.61
N PRO A 200 38.90 4.97 0.23
CA PRO A 200 39.87 5.97 0.69
C PRO A 200 39.61 7.39 0.14
N ALA A 201 38.76 7.53 -0.88
CA ALA A 201 38.33 8.82 -1.40
C ALA A 201 37.22 9.47 -0.56
N VAL A 202 36.64 8.73 0.38
CA VAL A 202 35.58 9.18 1.29
C VAL A 202 36.19 9.51 2.65
N THR A 203 35.85 10.67 3.20
CA THR A 203 36.21 11.05 4.56
C THR A 203 34.94 11.37 5.34
N VAL A 204 34.85 10.87 6.58
CA VAL A 204 33.81 11.28 7.53
C VAL A 204 34.33 12.50 8.28
N THR A 205 33.57 13.59 8.25
CA THR A 205 33.94 14.83 8.93
C THR A 205 32.99 15.19 10.06
N ASP A 206 31.78 14.63 10.06
CA ASP A 206 30.76 14.91 11.06
C ASP A 206 29.78 13.74 11.21
N GLU A 207 29.27 13.53 12.41
CA GLU A 207 28.26 12.52 12.72
C GLU A 207 27.51 12.88 14.01
N GLY A 208 26.25 12.48 14.10
CA GLY A 208 25.45 12.72 15.30
C GLY A 208 23.97 12.81 15.00
N GLN A 209 23.27 13.58 15.82
CA GLN A 209 21.85 13.87 15.67
C GLN A 209 21.67 15.35 15.32
N ASP A 210 20.87 15.67 14.31
CA ASP A 210 20.60 17.06 13.93
C ASP A 210 19.51 17.71 14.81
N GLU A 211 19.24 19.00 14.57
CA GLU A 211 18.29 19.81 15.36
C GLU A 211 16.85 19.28 15.33
N VAL A 212 16.50 18.49 14.31
CA VAL A 212 15.17 17.90 14.15
C VAL A 212 15.13 16.42 14.57
N GLY A 213 16.25 15.88 15.07
CA GLY A 213 16.31 14.54 15.64
C GLY A 213 16.77 13.45 14.68
N ASN A 214 17.19 13.77 13.46
CA ASN A 214 17.67 12.76 12.52
C ASN A 214 19.08 12.33 12.88
N THR A 215 19.36 11.03 12.84
CA THR A 215 20.73 10.53 12.93
C THR A 215 21.41 10.70 11.58
N PHE A 216 22.65 11.18 11.55
CA PHE A 216 23.36 11.40 10.30
C PHE A 216 24.85 11.10 10.41
N ARG A 217 25.46 10.84 9.26
CA ARG A 217 26.90 10.86 9.03
C ARG A 217 27.17 11.68 7.76
N ALA A 218 28.18 12.53 7.79
CA ALA A 218 28.51 13.44 6.71
C ALA A 218 30.02 13.57 6.51
N GLY A 219 30.39 14.06 5.34
CA GLY A 219 31.77 14.03 4.93
C GLY A 219 32.06 14.62 3.56
N THR A 220 33.24 14.30 3.05
CA THR A 220 33.64 14.64 1.69
C THR A 220 33.99 13.40 0.88
N LEU A 221 33.75 13.47 -0.43
CA LEU A 221 34.10 12.44 -1.41
C LEU A 221 34.89 13.12 -2.52
N THR A 222 36.08 12.61 -2.82
CA THR A 222 36.80 13.00 -4.05
C THR A 222 36.42 12.05 -5.17
N ALA A 223 35.63 12.51 -6.14
CA ALA A 223 35.19 11.65 -7.23
C ALA A 223 36.30 11.44 -8.28
N ALA A 224 36.03 10.57 -9.26
CA ALA A 224 36.99 10.20 -10.30
C ALA A 224 37.39 11.39 -11.22
N ASP A 225 36.57 12.44 -11.26
CA ASP A 225 36.85 13.69 -11.96
C ASP A 225 37.87 14.59 -11.22
N GLY A 226 38.25 14.23 -9.99
CA GLY A 226 39.16 14.98 -9.12
C GLY A 226 38.49 16.11 -8.35
N ALA A 227 37.17 16.31 -8.48
CA ALA A 227 36.41 17.26 -7.70
C ALA A 227 36.05 16.68 -6.33
N THR A 228 35.95 17.55 -5.33
CA THR A 228 35.51 17.19 -3.98
C THR A 228 34.07 17.60 -3.79
N TYR A 229 33.24 16.64 -3.41
CA TYR A 229 31.82 16.81 -3.13
C TYR A 229 31.55 16.60 -1.64
N ALA A 230 30.59 17.34 -1.10
CA ALA A 230 30.06 17.07 0.24
C ALA A 230 29.00 15.96 0.14
N TRP A 231 29.09 14.97 1.02
CA TRP A 231 28.06 13.94 1.14
C TRP A 231 27.45 13.93 2.55
N ARG A 232 26.21 13.46 2.62
CA ARG A 232 25.53 13.22 3.89
C ARG A 232 24.54 12.07 3.73
N VAL A 233 24.60 11.12 4.66
CA VAL A 233 23.56 10.12 4.89
C VAL A 233 22.79 10.56 6.12
N SER A 234 21.47 10.61 6.04
CA SER A 234 20.60 10.99 7.16
C SER A 234 19.43 10.03 7.25
N VAL A 235 19.06 9.71 8.48
CA VAL A 235 18.05 8.71 8.81
C VAL A 235 17.13 9.25 9.89
N CYS A 236 15.83 9.09 9.67
CA CYS A 236 14.79 9.33 10.66
C CYS A 236 13.80 8.17 10.70
N PRO A 237 13.01 8.02 11.78
CA PRO A 237 11.87 7.12 11.80
C PRO A 237 10.98 7.30 10.57
N LEU A 238 10.52 6.20 9.97
CA LEU A 238 9.65 6.26 8.80
C LEU A 238 8.36 7.03 9.09
N ASP A 239 7.80 6.87 10.29
CA ASP A 239 6.55 7.50 10.73
C ASP A 239 6.61 9.03 10.77
N ASP A 240 7.81 9.62 10.90
CA ASP A 240 7.99 11.08 10.83
C ASP A 240 7.77 11.62 9.41
N VAL A 241 7.83 10.73 8.40
CA VAL A 241 7.64 11.05 6.97
C VAL A 241 6.32 10.49 6.45
N TYR A 242 6.05 9.22 6.76
CA TYR A 242 4.85 8.48 6.37
C TYR A 242 4.35 7.65 7.56
N ASP A 243 3.34 8.17 8.26
CA ASP A 243 2.64 7.46 9.33
C ASP A 243 1.73 6.35 8.75
N ILE A 244 2.30 5.16 8.56
CA ILE A 244 1.64 4.00 7.94
C ILE A 244 1.49 2.87 8.96
N ALA A 245 0.24 2.64 9.37
CA ALA A 245 -0.07 1.60 10.33
C ALA A 245 0.30 0.18 9.84
N GLY A 246 0.89 -0.61 10.74
CA GLY A 246 1.22 -2.03 10.53
C GLY A 246 2.62 -2.31 10.01
N LEU A 247 3.41 -1.28 9.68
CA LEU A 247 4.84 -1.44 9.41
C LEU A 247 5.63 -1.61 10.72
N PRO A 248 6.85 -2.19 10.68
CA PRO A 248 7.71 -2.29 11.85
C PRO A 248 8.03 -0.92 12.48
N GLU A 249 8.01 -0.82 13.81
CA GLU A 249 8.29 0.43 14.53
C GLU A 249 9.73 0.96 14.31
N ASN A 250 10.66 0.06 13.98
CA ASN A 250 12.05 0.41 13.68
C ASN A 250 12.29 0.81 12.21
N SER A 251 11.24 0.90 11.39
CA SER A 251 11.35 1.31 10.00
C SER A 251 11.95 2.70 9.90
N GLN A 252 12.88 2.86 8.96
CA GLN A 252 13.65 4.07 8.78
C GLN A 252 13.35 4.71 7.42
N TYR A 253 13.37 6.03 7.35
CA TYR A 253 13.47 6.78 6.11
C TYR A 253 14.91 7.26 5.94
N VAL A 254 15.55 6.80 4.87
CA VAL A 254 16.97 7.05 4.58
C VAL A 254 17.09 8.05 3.45
N GLY A 255 17.94 9.06 3.64
CA GLY A 255 18.33 10.01 2.60
C GLY A 255 19.84 10.04 2.40
N ILE A 256 20.29 9.78 1.18
CA ILE A 256 21.68 9.92 0.74
C ILE A 256 21.76 11.17 -0.14
N ARG A 257 22.64 12.10 0.21
CA ARG A 257 22.87 13.35 -0.53
C ARG A 257 24.32 13.46 -0.95
N LEU A 258 24.54 13.89 -2.19
CA LEU A 258 25.84 14.31 -2.72
C LEU A 258 25.68 15.68 -3.39
N GLN A 259 26.59 16.61 -3.12
CA GLN A 259 26.51 17.98 -3.64
C GLN A 259 27.89 18.61 -3.84
N ALA A 260 27.99 19.55 -4.78
CA ALA A 260 29.19 20.38 -4.99
C ALA A 260 29.24 21.58 -4.03
#